data_AF-A0A0M9F0Y2-F1
#
_entry.id   AF-A0A0M9F0Y2-F1
#
_cell.length_a   1.000
_cell.length_b   1.000
_cell.length_c   1.000
_cell.angle_alpha   90.00
_cell.angle_beta   90.00
_cell.angle_gamma   90.00
#
_symmetry.space_group_name_H-M   'P 1'
#
loop_
_entity.id
_entity.type
_entity.pdbx_description
1 polymer ?
#
loop_
_entity_poly.entity_id
_entity_poly.type
_entity_poly.pdbx_seq_one_letter_code
_entity_poly.pdbx_strand_id
1 'polypeptide(L)'
;MPVYQPLSIKGLGLMPRHTDDVLKSTNPSPDTTLKIVAAVWAVGWIMFGLISVVGLNARGRAGKWVPEWYLDSDGTKWAKLSVAAWWTFVVLFWPFIWLVYLVGITWRAIQKAYGNWRLRKMEWDAPCDGGDV
;
A
#
# COMPACT_ATOMS: atom_id res chain seq x y z
N MET A 1 31.85 43.03 32.85
CA MET A 1 31.50 41.69 32.32
C MET A 1 30.00 41.63 32.16
N PRO A 2 29.43 41.40 30.96
CA PRO A 2 27.99 41.29 30.81
C PRO A 2 27.53 39.90 31.25
N VAL A 3 26.45 39.87 32.05
CA VAL A 3 25.76 38.66 32.51
C VAL A 3 24.73 38.29 31.44
N TYR A 4 24.89 37.12 30.82
CA TYR A 4 23.89 36.56 29.90
C TYR A 4 22.75 35.93 30.71
N GLN A 5 21.53 36.44 30.55
CA GLN A 5 20.33 35.75 31.01
C GLN A 5 19.93 34.66 30.00
N PRO A 6 19.67 33.40 30.41
CA PRO A 6 19.20 32.37 29.51
C PRO A 6 17.76 32.63 29.07
N LEU A 7 17.60 32.66 27.75
CA LEU A 7 16.37 32.87 27.01
C LEU A 7 15.34 31.75 27.32
N SER A 8 14.33 32.12 28.09
CA SER A 8 12.93 31.67 28.03
C SER A 8 12.64 30.21 27.63
N ILE A 9 12.69 29.29 28.60
CA ILE A 9 11.96 27.99 28.55
C ILE A 9 10.54 28.13 29.15
N LYS A 10 10.19 29.30 29.70
CA LYS A 10 8.89 29.55 30.36
C LYS A 10 7.69 29.62 29.41
N GLY A 11 7.90 29.68 28.10
CA GLY A 11 6.82 29.79 27.09
C GLY A 11 6.17 28.47 26.67
N LEU A 12 6.79 27.32 26.92
CA LEU A 12 6.28 26.00 26.49
C LEU A 12 5.30 25.35 27.48
N GLY A 13 5.12 25.94 28.67
CA GLY A 13 4.21 25.43 29.71
C GLY A 13 2.83 26.11 29.76
N LEU A 14 2.57 27.10 28.91
CA LEU A 14 1.37 27.96 28.97
C LEU A 14 0.49 27.90 27.72
N MET A 15 0.65 26.89 26.86
CA MET A 15 -0.37 26.63 25.85
C MET A 15 -1.61 26.02 26.55
N PRO A 16 -2.80 26.63 26.41
CA PRO A 16 -4.02 26.06 26.97
C PRO A 16 -4.24 24.66 26.38
N ARG A 17 -4.33 23.66 27.26
CA ARG A 17 -4.74 22.28 26.99
C ARG A 17 -6.23 22.18 26.59
N HIS A 18 -6.72 23.11 25.77
CA HIS A 18 -8.13 23.16 25.38
C HIS A 18 -8.56 21.97 24.51
N THR A 19 -7.60 21.26 23.93
CA THR A 19 -7.83 20.03 23.17
C THR A 19 -8.32 18.88 24.03
N ASP A 20 -7.91 18.84 25.30
CA ASP A 20 -8.13 17.68 26.18
C ASP A 20 -9.60 17.66 26.66
N ASP A 21 -10.21 18.84 26.83
CA ASP A 21 -11.61 18.99 27.20
C ASP A 21 -12.56 18.71 26.01
N VAL A 22 -12.15 19.08 24.80
CA VAL A 22 -12.92 18.85 23.57
C VAL A 22 -12.97 17.35 23.21
N LEU A 23 -11.88 16.62 23.44
CA LEU A 23 -11.84 15.16 23.21
C LEU A 23 -12.59 14.35 24.27
N LYS A 24 -12.79 14.91 25.48
CA LYS A 24 -13.44 14.24 26.62
C LYS A 24 -14.94 14.56 26.76
N SER A 25 -15.46 15.49 25.97
CA SER A 25 -16.89 15.82 25.90
C SER A 25 -17.71 14.64 25.37
N THR A 26 -18.77 14.26 26.08
CA THR A 26 -19.74 13.22 25.67
C THR A 26 -20.53 13.62 24.40
N ASN A 27 -20.49 14.88 23.99
CA ASN A 27 -21.02 15.39 22.72
C ASN A 27 -19.96 16.27 22.03
N PRO A 28 -19.01 15.67 21.28
CA PRO A 28 -18.05 16.44 20.49
C PRO A 28 -18.76 17.16 19.33
N SER A 29 -18.28 18.35 18.97
CA SER A 29 -18.81 19.09 17.83
C SER A 29 -18.70 18.25 16.54
N PRO A 30 -19.60 18.41 15.55
CA PRO A 30 -19.54 17.68 14.28
C PRO A 30 -18.17 17.78 13.59
N ASP A 31 -17.53 18.95 13.67
CA ASP A 31 -16.19 19.20 13.12
C ASP A 31 -15.09 18.41 13.83
N THR A 32 -15.19 18.29 15.16
CA THR A 32 -14.27 17.46 15.96
C THR A 32 -14.44 15.99 15.60
N THR A 33 -15.69 15.52 15.50
CA THR A 33 -16.01 14.13 15.12
C THR A 33 -15.46 13.80 13.73
N LEU A 34 -15.67 14.69 12.74
CA LEU A 34 -15.13 14.52 11.39
C LEU A 34 -13.61 14.44 11.38
N LYS A 35 -12.91 15.27 12.16
CA LYS A 35 -11.44 15.22 12.27
C LYS A 35 -10.95 13.91 12.86
N ILE A 36 -11.61 13.41 13.91
CA ILE A 36 -11.26 12.13 14.52
C ILE A 36 -11.49 10.98 13.55
N VAL A 37 -12.66 10.95 12.91
CA VAL A 37 -13.00 9.91 11.92
C VAL A 37 -12.02 9.95 10.75
N ALA A 38 -11.71 11.13 10.22
CA ALA A 38 -10.72 11.29 9.15
C ALA A 38 -9.33 10.82 9.58
N ALA A 39 -8.91 11.14 10.81
CA ALA A 39 -7.63 10.70 11.35
C ALA A 39 -7.58 9.17 11.51
N VAL A 40 -8.60 8.56 12.12
CA VAL A 40 -8.72 7.11 12.26
C VAL A 40 -8.73 6.43 10.90
N TRP A 41 -9.47 6.97 9.95
CA TRP A 41 -9.53 6.47 8.57
C TRP A 41 -8.17 6.56 7.88
N ALA A 42 -7.47 7.69 7.98
CA ALA A 42 -6.15 7.87 7.38
C ALA A 42 -5.11 6.90 8.00
N VAL A 43 -5.14 6.73 9.31
CA VAL A 43 -4.28 5.75 10.01
C VAL A 43 -4.61 4.33 9.53
N GLY A 44 -5.89 3.97 9.50
CA GLY A 44 -6.35 2.66 9.00
C GLY A 44 -5.91 2.41 7.56
N TRP A 45 -6.02 3.42 6.68
CA TRP A 45 -5.58 3.35 5.29
C TRP A 45 -4.09 3.04 5.17
N ILE A 46 -3.26 3.78 5.90
CA ILE A 46 -1.80 3.60 5.89
C ILE A 46 -1.44 2.22 6.44
N MET A 47 -2.00 1.83 7.59
CA MET A 47 -1.72 0.54 8.22
C MET A 47 -2.11 -0.62 7.31
N PHE A 48 -3.27 -0.55 6.68
CA PHE A 48 -3.76 -1.61 5.79
C PHE A 48 -2.95 -1.68 4.48
N GLY A 49 -2.53 -0.52 3.96
CA GLY A 49 -1.56 -0.44 2.86
C GLY A 49 -0.22 -1.09 3.20
N LEU A 50 0.35 -0.79 4.35
CA LEU A 50 1.62 -1.39 4.80
C LEU A 50 1.50 -2.91 4.96
N ILE A 51 0.46 -3.40 5.66
CA ILE A 51 0.24 -4.84 5.85
C ILE A 51 0.09 -5.55 4.51
N SER A 52 -0.65 -4.96 3.58
CA SER A 52 -0.86 -5.51 2.24
C SER A 52 0.43 -5.64 1.46
N VAL A 53 1.24 -4.59 1.47
CA VAL A 53 2.52 -4.56 0.75
C VAL A 53 3.50 -5.58 1.37
N VAL A 54 3.55 -5.67 2.70
CA VAL A 54 4.33 -6.71 3.40
C VAL A 54 3.82 -8.11 3.03
N GLY A 55 2.50 -8.34 3.03
CA GLY A 55 1.91 -9.64 2.70
C GLY A 55 2.15 -10.06 1.24
N LEU A 56 2.11 -9.12 0.30
CA LEU A 56 2.47 -9.36 -1.11
C LEU A 56 3.98 -9.63 -1.27
N ASN A 57 4.84 -8.93 -0.53
CA ASN A 57 6.29 -9.12 -0.57
C ASN A 57 6.75 -10.41 0.14
N ALA A 58 6.09 -10.82 1.23
CA ALA A 58 6.41 -12.03 1.99
C ALA A 58 6.18 -13.33 1.20
N ARG A 59 5.36 -13.31 0.14
CA ARG A 59 5.18 -14.44 -0.80
C ARG A 59 6.34 -14.61 -1.79
N GLY A 60 7.51 -14.05 -1.48
CA GLY A 60 8.79 -14.35 -2.15
C GLY A 60 9.05 -13.56 -3.44
N ARG A 61 8.25 -12.54 -3.77
CA ARG A 61 8.42 -11.72 -4.99
C ARG A 61 8.75 -10.25 -4.69
N ALA A 62 9.58 -10.02 -3.66
CA ALA A 62 10.18 -8.70 -3.44
C ALA A 62 10.86 -8.15 -4.73
N GLY A 63 11.31 -9.03 -5.63
CA GLY A 63 11.94 -8.64 -6.90
C GLY A 63 11.02 -8.14 -8.03
N LYS A 64 9.68 -8.17 -7.92
CA LYS A 64 8.80 -7.66 -9.01
C LYS A 64 8.20 -6.27 -8.75
N TRP A 65 8.13 -5.86 -7.48
CA TRP A 65 7.58 -4.58 -7.04
C TRP A 65 8.66 -3.53 -6.76
N VAL A 66 9.91 -3.98 -6.73
CA VAL A 66 11.09 -3.15 -6.59
C VAL A 66 11.66 -3.01 -8.00
N PRO A 67 11.54 -1.85 -8.65
CA PRO A 67 12.07 -1.64 -9.99
C PRO A 67 13.59 -1.85 -10.01
N GLU A 68 14.17 -2.20 -11.17
CA GLU A 68 15.61 -2.45 -11.27
C GLU A 68 16.46 -1.23 -10.85
N TRP A 69 15.99 -0.02 -11.17
CA TRP A 69 16.62 1.25 -10.74
C TRP A 69 16.64 1.46 -9.23
N TYR A 70 15.80 0.74 -8.48
CA TYR A 70 15.74 0.85 -7.03
C TYR A 70 17.02 0.31 -6.37
N LEU A 71 17.59 -0.75 -6.95
CA LEU A 71 18.82 -1.38 -6.47
C LEU A 71 20.09 -0.77 -7.09
N ASP A 72 19.97 -0.14 -8.26
CA ASP A 72 21.07 0.52 -8.98
C ASP A 72 21.25 2.00 -8.58
N SER A 73 20.81 2.35 -7.37
CA SER A 73 20.94 3.70 -6.86
C SER A 73 22.33 3.91 -6.26
N ASP A 74 23.25 4.48 -7.05
CA ASP A 74 24.64 4.82 -6.70
C ASP A 74 24.78 5.88 -5.58
N GLY A 75 23.82 5.96 -4.66
CA GLY A 75 23.81 6.88 -3.52
C GLY A 75 23.41 8.32 -3.85
N THR A 76 23.06 8.62 -5.11
CA THR A 76 22.65 9.97 -5.53
C THR A 76 21.39 10.43 -4.81
N LYS A 77 21.31 11.74 -4.50
CA LYS A 77 20.16 12.34 -3.78
C LYS A 77 18.83 12.10 -4.51
N TRP A 78 18.87 12.12 -5.84
CA TRP A 78 17.72 11.84 -6.70
C TRP A 78 17.26 10.40 -6.61
N ALA A 79 18.18 9.44 -6.53
CA ALA A 79 17.80 8.05 -6.40
C ALA A 79 17.12 7.76 -5.05
N LYS A 80 17.61 8.35 -3.96
CA LYS A 80 16.95 8.28 -2.64
C LYS A 80 15.55 8.90 -2.66
N LEU A 81 15.39 10.03 -3.36
CA LEU A 81 14.08 10.68 -3.52
C LEU A 81 13.11 9.80 -4.32
N SER A 82 13.56 9.18 -5.41
CA SER A 82 12.76 8.28 -6.23
C SER A 82 12.31 7.04 -5.45
N VAL A 83 13.19 6.48 -4.61
CA VAL A 83 12.85 5.39 -3.69
C VAL A 83 11.76 5.82 -2.70
N ALA A 84 11.90 6.99 -2.07
CA ALA A 84 10.90 7.50 -1.14
C ALA A 84 9.56 7.74 -1.85
N ALA A 85 9.58 8.38 -3.02
CA ALA A 85 8.40 8.65 -3.84
C ALA A 85 7.69 7.35 -4.27
N TRP A 86 8.46 6.31 -4.60
CA TRP A 86 7.92 4.98 -4.92
C TRP A 86 7.15 4.37 -3.75
N TRP A 87 7.73 4.36 -2.54
CA TRP A 87 7.02 3.84 -1.38
C TRP A 87 5.82 4.68 -0.97
N THR A 88 5.92 6.00 -1.09
CA THR A 88 4.76 6.88 -0.89
C THR A 88 3.64 6.54 -1.88
N PHE A 89 3.96 6.35 -3.15
CA PHE A 89 2.99 5.94 -4.16
C PHE A 89 2.38 4.57 -3.83
N VAL A 90 3.20 3.59 -3.46
CA VAL A 90 2.74 2.25 -3.09
C VAL A 90 1.78 2.30 -1.89
N VAL A 91 2.08 3.07 -0.84
CA VAL A 91 1.23 3.19 0.36
C VAL A 91 -0.07 3.95 0.06
N LEU A 92 -0.03 4.98 -0.80
CA LEU A 92 -1.23 5.75 -1.13
C LEU A 92 -2.17 4.99 -2.07
N PHE A 93 -1.61 4.31 -3.08
CA PHE A 93 -2.36 3.69 -4.18
C PHE A 93 -2.44 2.16 -4.08
N TRP A 94 -2.19 1.60 -2.89
CA TRP A 94 -2.29 0.17 -2.61
C TRP A 94 -3.64 -0.50 -3.01
N PRO A 95 -4.83 0.14 -2.99
CA PRO A 95 -6.07 -0.52 -3.41
C PRO A 95 -6.12 -0.72 -4.93
N PHE A 96 -5.57 0.22 -5.70
CA PHE A 96 -5.49 0.10 -7.15
C PHE A 96 -4.50 -1.00 -7.55
N ILE A 97 -3.36 -1.05 -6.85
CA ILE A 97 -2.40 -2.14 -6.93
C ILE A 97 -3.08 -3.50 -6.71
N TRP A 98 -3.93 -3.62 -5.68
CA TRP A 98 -4.71 -4.83 -5.43
C TRP A 98 -5.69 -5.18 -6.54
N LEU A 99 -6.40 -4.18 -7.07
CA LEU A 99 -7.34 -4.38 -8.17
C LEU A 99 -6.63 -4.99 -9.39
N VAL A 100 -5.52 -4.38 -9.82
CA VAL A 100 -4.71 -4.87 -10.94
C VAL A 100 -4.15 -6.27 -10.64
N TYR A 101 -3.70 -6.50 -9.41
CA TYR A 101 -3.18 -7.80 -9.00
C TYR A 101 -4.23 -8.91 -9.07
N LEU A 102 -5.45 -8.65 -8.57
CA LEU A 102 -6.57 -9.59 -8.62
C LEU A 102 -7.00 -9.86 -10.06
N VAL A 103 -7.17 -8.82 -10.87
CA VAL A 103 -7.47 -8.96 -12.31
C VAL A 103 -6.42 -9.83 -13.00
N GLY A 104 -5.14 -9.61 -12.71
CA GLY A 104 -4.05 -10.41 -13.27
C GLY A 104 -4.06 -11.88 -12.83
N ILE A 105 -4.44 -12.18 -11.58
CA ILE A 105 -4.61 -13.57 -11.12
C ILE A 105 -5.78 -14.23 -11.84
N THR A 106 -6.94 -13.57 -11.83
CA THR A 106 -8.16 -14.07 -12.46
C THR A 106 -7.94 -14.31 -13.95
N TRP A 107 -7.29 -13.37 -14.64
CA TRP A 107 -6.93 -13.51 -16.04
C TRP A 107 -6.05 -14.73 -16.32
N ARG A 108 -4.99 -14.94 -15.53
CA ARG A 108 -4.12 -16.12 -15.67
C ARG A 108 -4.88 -17.43 -15.42
N ALA A 109 -5.80 -17.44 -14.47
CA ALA A 109 -6.64 -18.60 -14.20
C ALA A 109 -7.57 -18.91 -15.39
N ILE A 110 -8.20 -17.87 -15.96
CA ILE A 110 -9.05 -17.98 -17.15
C ILE A 110 -8.26 -18.51 -18.35
N GLN A 111 -7.07 -17.95 -18.62
CA GLN A 111 -6.24 -18.41 -19.74
C GLN A 111 -5.85 -19.88 -19.58
N LYS A 112 -5.51 -20.32 -18.36
CA LYS A 112 -5.20 -21.73 -18.08
C LYS A 112 -6.42 -22.63 -18.29
N ALA A 113 -7.58 -22.21 -17.82
CA ALA A 113 -8.83 -22.96 -18.01
C ALA A 113 -9.21 -23.06 -19.50
N TYR A 114 -9.12 -21.95 -20.23
CA TYR A 114 -9.40 -21.90 -21.66
C TYR A 114 -8.43 -22.78 -22.46
N GLY A 115 -7.14 -22.74 -22.15
CA GLY A 115 -6.14 -23.62 -22.76
C GLY A 115 -6.47 -25.11 -22.55
N ASN A 116 -6.79 -25.50 -21.31
CA ASN A 116 -7.16 -26.87 -20.99
C ASN A 116 -8.45 -27.32 -21.71
N TRP A 117 -9.46 -26.45 -21.77
CA TRP A 117 -10.70 -26.73 -22.50
C TRP A 117 -10.46 -26.90 -24.00
N ARG A 118 -9.65 -26.03 -24.60
CA ARG A 118 -9.28 -26.10 -26.03
C ARG A 118 -8.57 -27.40 -26.36
N LEU A 119 -7.65 -27.87 -25.50
CA LEU A 119 -6.95 -29.14 -25.68
C LEU A 119 -7.92 -30.34 -25.65
N ARG A 120 -8.83 -30.38 -24.68
CA ARG A 120 -9.86 -31.45 -24.59
C ARG A 120 -10.79 -31.46 -25.81
N LYS A 121 -11.12 -30.29 -26.34
CA LYS A 121 -11.94 -30.19 -27.54
C LYS A 121 -11.22 -30.80 -28.76
N MET A 122 -9.91 -30.54 -28.91
CA MET A 122 -9.12 -31.13 -30.00
C MET A 122 -8.97 -32.66 -29.87
N GLU A 123 -8.88 -33.18 -28.64
CA GLU A 123 -8.88 -34.62 -28.38
C GLU A 123 -10.22 -35.28 -28.76
N TRP A 124 -11.36 -34.62 -28.47
CA TRP A 124 -12.69 -35.11 -28.83
C TRP A 124 -12.97 -35.03 -30.34
N ASP A 125 -12.53 -33.94 -30.98
CA ASP A 125 -12.69 -33.72 -32.42
C ASP A 125 -11.61 -34.43 -33.25
N ALA A 126 -10.63 -35.08 -32.60
CA ALA A 126 -9.66 -35.92 -33.29
C ALA A 126 -10.42 -37.06 -33.97
N PRO A 127 -10.24 -37.27 -35.29
CA PRO A 127 -10.83 -38.43 -35.93
C PRO A 127 -10.37 -39.66 -35.16
N CYS A 128 -11.31 -40.53 -34.79
CA CYS A 128 -10.98 -41.87 -34.35
C CYS A 128 -10.15 -42.46 -35.49
N ASP A 129 -8.83 -42.50 -35.32
CA ASP A 129 -7.98 -43.33 -36.14
C ASP A 129 -8.42 -44.75 -35.78
N GLY A 130 -9.38 -45.24 -36.57
CA GLY A 130 -9.73 -46.63 -36.66
C GLY A 130 -8.48 -47.34 -37.13
N GLY A 131 -7.60 -47.61 -36.17
CA GLY A 131 -6.53 -48.57 -36.32
C GLY A 131 -7.20 -49.92 -36.48
N ASP A 132 -7.48 -50.24 -37.72
CA ASP A 132 -7.85 -51.57 -38.18
C ASP A 132 -6.78 -52.57 -37.71
N VAL A 133 -7.13 -53.44 -36.77
CA VAL A 133 -6.46 -54.72 -36.49
C VAL A 133 -7.48 -55.83 -36.35
#